data_AF-A0A511R6K6-F1
#
_entry.id   AF-A0A511R6K6-F1
#
_cell.length_a   1.000
_cell.length_b   1.000
_cell.length_c   1.000
_cell.angle_alpha   90.00
_cell.angle_beta   90.00
_cell.angle_gamma   90.00
#
_symmetry.space_group_name_H-M   'P 1'
#
loop_
_entity.id
_entity.type
_entity.pdbx_description
1 polymer ?
#
loop_
_entity_poly.entity_id
_entity_poly.type
_entity_poly.pdbx_seq_one_letter_code
_entity_poly.pdbx_strand_id
1 'polypeptide(L)'
;MMIESKKPQLQAILVMDSRKTSLAVRHQNFTGAWSQLYKAGDFYLDLSLKPDNHKAYLQGYIVADPSQLAQIQGSTALHNEQTQLTAPISLTGSFRLEVPQGGKYHLEIALQNQVIRLEHIEI
;
A
#
# COMPACT_ATOMS: atom_id res chain seq x y z
N MET A 1 31.39 -8.95 13.31
CA MET A 1 29.94 -9.04 13.63
C MET A 1 29.33 -7.72 13.21
N MET A 2 28.73 -7.64 12.01
CA MET A 2 28.04 -6.42 11.58
C MET A 2 26.68 -6.41 12.25
N ILE A 3 26.44 -5.40 13.08
CA ILE A 3 25.12 -5.14 13.66
C ILE A 3 24.31 -4.62 12.49
N GLU A 4 23.48 -5.47 11.90
CA GLU A 4 22.50 -5.06 10.91
C GLU A 4 21.52 -4.13 11.64
N SER A 5 21.74 -2.82 11.51
CA SER A 5 20.87 -1.82 12.12
C SER A 5 19.45 -2.05 11.60
N LYS A 6 18.55 -2.56 12.46
CA LYS A 6 17.15 -2.76 12.10
C LYS A 6 16.59 -1.42 11.61
N LYS A 7 16.15 -1.39 10.36
CA LYS A 7 15.50 -0.20 9.79
C LYS A 7 14.34 0.21 10.69
N PRO A 8 14.17 1.52 11.00
CA PRO A 8 12.99 2.04 11.67
C PRO A 8 11.70 1.49 11.07
N GLN A 9 10.77 1.09 11.93
CA GLN A 9 9.46 0.60 11.54
C GLN A 9 8.40 1.66 11.83
N LEU A 10 7.61 2.00 10.81
CA LEU A 10 6.51 2.94 10.93
C LEU A 10 5.20 2.20 10.75
N GLN A 11 4.33 2.31 11.76
CA GLN A 11 2.94 1.90 11.61
C GLN A 11 2.20 2.97 10.82
N ALA A 12 1.57 2.58 9.72
CA ALA A 12 0.74 3.51 8.97
C ALA A 12 -0.62 3.69 9.66
N ILE A 13 -1.08 4.93 9.76
CA ILE A 13 -2.32 5.32 10.42
C ILE A 13 -3.34 5.70 9.34
N LEU A 14 -4.52 5.06 9.36
CA LEU A 14 -5.60 5.35 8.42
C LEU A 14 -6.16 6.76 8.66
N VAL A 15 -6.10 7.60 7.64
CA VAL A 15 -6.59 8.99 7.66
C VAL A 15 -7.94 9.11 6.94
N MET A 16 -8.13 8.40 5.84
CA MET A 16 -9.36 8.41 5.06
C MET A 16 -9.68 7.02 4.52
N ASP A 17 -10.96 6.65 4.52
CA ASP A 17 -11.46 5.38 3.98
C ASP A 17 -12.69 5.66 3.11
N SER A 18 -12.57 5.41 1.80
CA SER A 18 -13.66 5.67 0.86
C SER A 18 -14.89 4.80 1.12
N ARG A 19 -14.72 3.63 1.76
CA ARG A 19 -15.84 2.76 2.16
C ARG A 19 -16.72 3.42 3.23
N LYS A 20 -16.18 4.40 3.96
CA LYS A 20 -16.88 5.18 5.00
C LYS A 20 -17.33 6.56 4.52
N THR A 21 -16.94 6.97 3.32
CA THR A 21 -17.34 8.24 2.71
C THR A 21 -18.29 7.96 1.55
N SER A 22 -19.60 7.94 1.83
CA SER A 22 -20.62 7.89 0.78
C SER A 22 -20.73 9.24 0.07
N LEU A 23 -19.71 9.61 -0.70
CA LEU A 23 -19.85 10.73 -1.63
C LEU A 23 -20.60 10.19 -2.85
N ALA A 24 -21.84 10.67 -3.03
CA ALA A 24 -22.75 10.34 -4.12
C ALA A 24 -22.22 10.85 -5.48
N VAL A 25 -21.02 10.42 -5.87
CA VAL A 25 -20.36 10.82 -7.11
C VAL A 25 -20.11 9.56 -7.92
N ARG A 26 -21.09 9.29 -8.78
CA ARG A 26 -21.10 8.30 -9.87
C ARG A 26 -21.23 6.84 -9.40
N HIS A 27 -22.44 6.33 -9.56
CA HIS A 27 -22.76 4.91 -9.64
C HIS A 27 -21.86 4.22 -10.69
N GLN A 28 -20.73 3.69 -10.25
CA GLN A 28 -20.14 2.53 -10.88
C GLN A 28 -20.21 1.41 -9.86
N ASN A 29 -21.03 0.40 -10.17
CA ASN A 29 -21.19 -0.82 -9.39
C ASN A 29 -19.88 -1.62 -9.43
N PHE A 30 -18.87 -1.20 -8.67
CA PHE A 30 -17.69 -2.01 -8.40
C PHE A 30 -17.82 -2.56 -6.99
N THR A 31 -18.46 -3.71 -6.86
CA THR A 31 -18.45 -4.48 -5.62
C THR A 31 -17.00 -4.86 -5.31
N GLY A 32 -16.41 -4.23 -4.29
CA GLY A 32 -15.05 -4.53 -3.83
C GLY A 32 -13.95 -3.52 -4.19
N ALA A 33 -14.22 -2.46 -4.96
CA ALA A 33 -13.23 -1.41 -5.16
C ALA A 33 -13.21 -0.42 -3.98
N TRP A 34 -12.02 0.00 -3.56
CA TRP A 34 -11.87 1.01 -2.49
C TRP A 34 -10.58 1.79 -2.62
N SER A 35 -10.50 2.89 -1.88
CA SER A 35 -9.29 3.69 -1.68
C SER A 35 -9.20 4.12 -0.23
N GLN A 36 -7.97 4.15 0.28
CA GLN A 36 -7.64 4.50 1.65
C GLN A 36 -6.37 5.33 1.64
N LEU A 37 -6.36 6.38 2.46
CA LEU A 37 -5.18 7.22 2.66
C LEU A 37 -4.61 6.94 4.03
N TYR A 38 -3.33 6.65 4.10
CA TYR A 38 -2.60 6.43 5.34
C TYR A 38 -1.51 7.48 5.54
N LYS A 39 -1.25 7.88 6.79
CA LYS A 39 -0.06 8.64 7.20
C LYS A 39 0.97 7.67 7.76
N ALA A 40 2.23 7.74 7.31
CA ALA A 40 3.32 6.94 7.84
C ALA A 40 4.59 7.80 7.99
N GLY A 41 4.83 8.31 9.20
CA GLY A 41 5.88 9.31 9.43
C GLY A 41 5.66 10.54 8.53
N ASP A 42 6.67 10.90 7.75
CA ASP A 42 6.61 12.07 6.85
C ASP A 42 5.83 11.80 5.55
N PHE A 43 5.52 10.54 5.26
CA PHE A 43 4.86 10.13 4.02
C PHE A 43 3.35 10.01 4.19
N TYR A 44 2.66 10.07 3.07
CA TYR A 44 1.33 9.47 2.93
C TYR A 44 1.40 8.29 1.96
N LEU A 45 0.54 7.31 2.18
CA LEU A 45 0.32 6.19 1.27
C LEU A 45 -1.13 6.24 0.82
N ASP A 46 -1.34 6.54 -0.46
CA ASP A 46 -2.63 6.35 -1.12
C ASP A 46 -2.67 4.89 -1.62
N LEU A 47 -3.61 4.11 -1.08
CA LEU A 47 -3.75 2.69 -1.35
C LEU A 47 -5.15 2.42 -1.90
N SER A 48 -5.24 1.66 -2.98
CA SER A 48 -6.53 1.34 -3.61
C SER A 48 -6.59 -0.11 -4.09
N LEU A 49 -7.76 -0.71 -3.93
CA LEU A 49 -8.10 -1.98 -4.53
C LEU A 49 -8.96 -1.71 -5.77
N LYS A 50 -8.50 -2.18 -6.93
CA LYS A 50 -9.19 -1.99 -8.21
C LYS A 50 -9.34 -3.30 -8.97
N PRO A 51 -10.53 -3.62 -9.47
CA PRO A 51 -10.70 -4.69 -10.44
C PRO A 51 -10.17 -4.26 -11.82
N ASP A 52 -9.53 -5.19 -12.52
CA ASP A 52 -9.06 -5.02 -13.90
C ASP A 52 -9.07 -6.38 -14.60
N ASN A 53 -9.83 -6.53 -15.70
CA ASN A 53 -9.89 -7.73 -16.54
C ASN A 53 -10.03 -9.06 -15.76
N HIS A 54 -11.08 -9.19 -14.94
CA HIS A 54 -11.37 -10.36 -14.07
C HIS A 54 -10.35 -10.62 -12.94
N LYS A 55 -9.42 -9.70 -12.72
CA LYS A 55 -8.44 -9.76 -11.63
C LYS A 55 -8.64 -8.59 -10.68
N ALA A 56 -8.08 -8.70 -9.48
CA ALA A 56 -8.05 -7.63 -8.49
C ALA A 56 -6.60 -7.17 -8.27
N TYR A 57 -6.40 -5.86 -8.15
CA TYR A 57 -5.08 -5.27 -7.94
C TYR A 57 -5.07 -4.33 -6.76
N LEU A 58 -4.12 -4.56 -5.85
CA LEU A 58 -3.74 -3.60 -4.85
C LEU A 58 -2.71 -2.63 -5.48
N GLN A 59 -3.10 -1.38 -5.61
CA GLN A 59 -2.27 -0.30 -6.16
C GLN A 59 -1.97 0.70 -5.05
N GLY A 60 -0.69 1.06 -4.90
CA GLY A 60 -0.30 2.07 -3.94
C GLY A 60 0.62 3.12 -4.54
N TYR A 61 0.53 4.32 -3.99
CA TYR A 61 1.35 5.48 -4.34
C TYR A 61 1.86 6.13 -3.07
N ILE A 62 3.18 6.25 -2.94
CA ILE A 62 3.81 6.97 -1.85
C ILE A 62 3.83 8.46 -2.21
N VAL A 63 3.11 9.25 -1.43
CA VAL A 63 3.04 10.70 -1.55
C VAL A 63 4.00 11.29 -0.53
N ALA A 64 5.02 11.98 -1.04
CA ALA A 64 6.09 12.59 -0.26
C ALA A 64 6.39 13.99 -0.79
N ASP A 65 7.20 14.73 -0.04
CA ASP A 65 7.81 15.94 -0.57
C ASP A 65 8.64 15.59 -1.83
N PRO A 66 8.61 16.41 -2.90
CA PRO A 66 9.39 16.15 -4.12
C PRO A 66 10.88 15.89 -3.88
N SER A 67 11.47 16.56 -2.88
CA SER A 67 12.87 16.35 -2.49
C SER A 67 13.15 14.94 -1.94
N GLN A 68 12.13 14.27 -1.41
CA GLN A 68 12.21 12.91 -0.87
C GLN A 68 11.83 11.85 -1.91
N LEU A 69 11.00 12.18 -2.91
CA LEU A 69 10.54 11.24 -3.95
C LEU A 69 11.71 10.54 -4.68
N ALA A 70 12.80 11.26 -4.97
CA ALA A 70 13.98 10.69 -5.63
C ALA A 70 14.69 9.60 -4.80
N GLN A 71 14.41 9.54 -3.50
CA GLN A 71 14.98 8.55 -2.56
C GLN A 71 14.02 7.38 -2.27
N ILE A 72 12.83 7.39 -2.87
CA ILE A 72 11.83 6.33 -2.69
C ILE A 72 12.16 5.17 -3.64
N GLN A 73 13.22 4.45 -3.30
CA GLN A 73 13.55 3.16 -3.88
C GLN A 73 13.27 2.08 -2.84
N GLY A 74 12.66 0.99 -3.27
CA GLY A 74 12.25 -0.06 -2.38
C GLY A 74 11.42 -1.13 -3.03
N SER A 75 10.89 -2.00 -2.17
CA SER A 75 9.98 -3.07 -2.56
C SER A 75 8.77 -3.08 -1.64
N THR A 76 7.70 -3.62 -2.17
CA THR A 76 6.49 -3.94 -1.43
C THR A 76 6.37 -5.44 -1.28
N ALA A 77 5.87 -5.88 -0.13
CA ALA A 77 5.53 -7.27 0.14
C ALA A 77 4.11 -7.33 0.72
N LEU A 78 3.21 -8.02 0.03
CA LEU A 78 1.85 -8.27 0.49
C LEU A 78 1.73 -9.76 0.84
N HIS A 79 1.34 -10.06 2.06
CA HIS A 79 1.26 -11.43 2.52
C HIS A 79 0.07 -11.71 3.43
N ASN A 80 -0.37 -12.95 3.41
CA ASN A 80 -1.28 -13.56 4.38
C ASN A 80 -0.77 -14.97 4.69
N GLU A 81 -1.57 -15.82 5.31
CA GLU A 81 -1.16 -17.19 5.65
C GLU A 81 -0.87 -18.09 4.42
N GLN A 82 -1.45 -17.78 3.25
CA GLN A 82 -1.36 -18.63 2.05
C GLN A 82 -0.61 -17.98 0.87
N THR A 83 -0.39 -16.68 0.92
CA THR A 83 0.06 -15.86 -0.22
C THR A 83 1.19 -14.95 0.23
N GLN A 84 2.24 -14.86 -0.58
CA GLN A 84 3.29 -13.86 -0.46
C GLN A 84 3.61 -13.30 -1.85
N LEU A 85 3.40 -12.01 -2.02
CA LEU A 85 3.58 -11.29 -3.27
C LEU A 85 4.56 -10.16 -3.04
N THR A 86 5.40 -9.88 -4.02
CA THR A 86 6.31 -8.74 -3.98
C THR A 86 6.25 -7.95 -5.27
N ALA A 87 6.44 -6.64 -5.16
CA ALA A 87 6.55 -5.76 -6.31
C ALA A 87 7.55 -4.63 -6.02
N PRO A 88 8.40 -4.25 -6.99
CA PRO A 88 9.25 -3.08 -6.83
C PRO A 88 8.42 -1.81 -6.78
N ILE A 89 8.94 -0.79 -6.10
CA ILE A 89 8.40 0.57 -6.15
C ILE A 89 9.02 1.28 -7.36
N SER A 90 8.19 1.86 -8.23
CA SER A 90 8.65 2.63 -9.38
C SER A 90 9.31 3.94 -8.96
N LEU A 91 9.99 4.61 -9.90
CA LEU A 91 10.59 5.93 -9.68
C LEU A 91 9.57 7.02 -9.30
N THR A 92 8.29 6.77 -9.53
CA THR A 92 7.18 7.67 -9.15
C THR A 92 6.55 7.31 -7.81
N GLY A 93 7.17 6.39 -7.04
CA GLY A 93 6.65 5.92 -5.76
C GLY A 93 5.45 4.99 -5.87
N SER A 94 5.16 4.45 -7.06
CA SER A 94 3.99 3.60 -7.29
C SER A 94 4.32 2.12 -7.29
N PHE A 95 3.38 1.27 -6.87
CA PHE A 95 3.47 -0.18 -6.98
C PHE A 95 2.10 -0.79 -7.29
N ARG A 96 2.13 -2.02 -7.81
CA ARG A 96 0.93 -2.78 -8.15
C ARG A 96 1.14 -4.26 -7.88
N LEU A 97 0.22 -4.86 -7.15
CA LEU A 97 0.21 -6.27 -6.78
C LEU A 97 -1.11 -6.90 -7.23
N GLU A 98 -1.05 -8.01 -7.95
CA GLU A 98 -2.23 -8.80 -8.30
C GLU A 98 -2.64 -9.65 -7.09
N VAL A 99 -3.87 -9.47 -6.60
CA VAL A 99 -4.35 -10.17 -5.42
C VAL A 99 -5.17 -11.38 -5.87
N PRO A 100 -4.76 -12.62 -5.52
CA PRO A 100 -5.39 -13.83 -6.04
C PRO A 100 -6.76 -14.12 -5.42
N GLN A 101 -7.00 -13.66 -4.19
CA GLN A 101 -8.23 -13.92 -3.45
C GLN A 101 -8.50 -12.82 -2.43
N GLY A 102 -9.76 -12.69 -2.00
CA GLY A 102 -10.12 -11.82 -0.89
C GLY A 102 -9.63 -12.37 0.46
N GLY A 103 -9.48 -11.49 1.43
CA GLY A 103 -9.08 -11.83 2.79
C GLY A 103 -8.29 -10.73 3.48
N LYS A 104 -7.72 -11.08 4.63
CA LYS A 104 -6.88 -10.19 5.43
C LYS A 104 -5.43 -10.33 5.02
N TYR A 105 -4.81 -9.19 4.72
CA TYR A 105 -3.41 -9.11 4.31
C TYR A 105 -2.63 -8.14 5.18
N HIS A 106 -1.32 -8.37 5.18
CA HIS A 106 -0.29 -7.50 5.74
C HIS A 106 0.53 -6.94 4.58
N LEU A 107 0.70 -5.63 4.54
CA LEU A 107 1.53 -4.95 3.54
C LEU A 107 2.73 -4.35 4.24
N GLU A 108 3.92 -4.73 3.76
CA GLU A 108 5.18 -4.10 4.11
C GLU A 108 5.72 -3.32 2.91
N ILE A 109 6.20 -2.11 3.16
CA ILE A 109 6.89 -1.28 2.18
C ILE A 109 8.29 -1.03 2.72
N ALA A 110 9.25 -1.74 2.15
CA ALA A 110 10.66 -1.64 2.51
C ALA A 110 11.33 -0.56 1.68
N LEU A 111 11.58 0.60 2.29
CA LEU A 111 12.35 1.69 1.70
C LEU A 111 13.83 1.57 2.10
N GLN A 112 14.69 2.41 1.53
CA GLN A 112 16.12 2.39 1.83
C GLN A 112 16.41 2.52 3.33
N ASN A 113 15.73 3.45 4.02
CA ASN A 113 16.02 3.81 5.41
C ASN A 113 14.94 3.41 6.42
N GLN A 114 13.83 2.82 5.99
CA GLN A 114 12.70 2.52 6.87
C GLN A 114 11.80 1.42 6.28
N VAL A 115 10.92 0.87 7.12
CA VAL A 115 9.86 -0.04 6.69
C VAL A 115 8.53 0.54 7.16
N ILE A 116 7.58 0.68 6.24
CA ILE A 116 6.19 1.04 6.56
C ILE A 116 5.38 -0.24 6.62
N ARG A 117 4.59 -0.41 7.68
CA ARG A 117 3.71 -1.57 7.87
C ARG A 117 2.25 -1.17 7.95
N LEU A 118 1.43 -1.90 7.21
CA LEU A 118 -0.02 -1.85 7.26
C LEU A 118 -0.53 -3.24 7.64
N GLU A 119 -1.21 -3.30 8.77
CA GLU A 119 -1.75 -4.53 9.33
C GLU A 119 -3.25 -4.61 9.02
N HIS A 120 -3.76 -5.82 8.80
CA HIS A 120 -5.19 -6.11 8.63
C HIS A 120 -5.88 -5.35 7.48
N ILE A 121 -5.24 -5.29 6.31
CA ILE A 121 -5.89 -4.79 5.09
C ILE A 121 -6.93 -5.81 4.65
N GLU A 122 -8.19 -5.39 4.55
CA GLU A 122 -9.29 -6.23 4.07
C GLU A 122 -9.43 -6.06 2.55
N ILE A 123 -9.17 -7.13 1.79
CA ILE A 123 -9.28 -7.21 0.33
C ILE A 123 -10.48 -8.06 -0.06
#